data_AF-A0A1F4BYX0-F1
#
_entry.id   AF-A0A1F4BYX0-F1
#
_cell.length_a   1.000
_cell.length_b   1.000
_cell.length_c   1.000
_cell.angle_alpha   90.00
_cell.angle_beta   90.00
_cell.angle_gamma   90.00
#
_symmetry.space_group_name_H-M   'P 1'
#
loop_
_entity.id
_entity.type
_entity.pdbx_description
1 polymer ?
#
loop_
_entity_poly.entity_id
_entity_poly.type
_entity_poly.pdbx_seq_one_letter_code
_entity_poly.pdbx_strand_id
1 'polypeptide(L)'
;MRHYEIVFIVHPDQSEQVPAMIERYRHTVTSRNGKMHRLEDWGRRQLSYSIQKMHKAHYVLMNIECNQEALAELEHSFKFNDAVLRHLIVKMERAWTTPSPMMKEEKAKSVLDRPAREAERREGSEKRDAAEKPATPEAKPAEAGA
;
A
#
# COMPACT_ATOMS: atom_id res chain seq x y z
N MET A 1 -11.15 27.97 9.01
CA MET A 1 -10.59 26.61 9.15
C MET A 1 -9.10 26.68 8.86
N ARG A 2 -8.29 25.74 9.34
CA ARG A 2 -6.83 25.73 9.11
C ARG A 2 -6.48 24.56 8.19
N HIS A 3 -5.40 24.73 7.42
CA HIS A 3 -4.88 23.66 6.57
C HIS A 3 -3.83 22.86 7.34
N TYR A 4 -3.91 21.54 7.20
CA TYR A 4 -2.96 20.60 7.79
C TYR A 4 -2.51 19.60 6.74
N GLU A 5 -1.24 19.25 6.81
CA GLU A 5 -0.67 18.12 6.12
C GLU A 5 -0.38 17.04 7.15
N ILE A 6 -0.92 15.84 6.91
CA ILE A 6 -0.78 14.71 7.81
C ILE A 6 -0.12 13.58 7.03
N VAL A 7 1.02 13.14 7.54
CA VAL A 7 1.71 11.93 7.07
C VAL A 7 1.67 10.93 8.19
N PHE A 8 1.23 9.71 7.91
CA PHE A 8 1.29 8.63 8.88
C PHE A 8 1.77 7.34 8.22
N ILE A 9 2.40 6.51 9.05
CA ILE A 9 2.92 5.22 8.66
C ILE A 9 2.18 4.12 9.39
N VAL A 10 1.75 3.12 8.63
CA VAL A 10 0.99 1.97 9.11
C VAL A 10 1.86 0.72 9.07
N HIS A 11 1.62 -0.19 10.01
CA HIS A 11 2.22 -1.51 10.02
C HIS A 11 2.00 -2.23 8.69
N PRO A 12 3.03 -2.86 8.08
CA PRO A 12 2.92 -3.46 6.75
C PRO A 12 1.87 -4.58 6.66
N ASP A 13 1.61 -5.29 7.75
CA ASP A 13 0.60 -6.35 7.79
C ASP A 13 -0.83 -5.81 7.73
N GLN A 14 -1.06 -4.58 8.20
CA GLN A 14 -2.38 -3.92 8.16
C GLN A 14 -2.58 -3.08 6.90
N SER A 15 -1.71 -3.25 5.90
CA SER A 15 -1.75 -2.50 4.63
C SER A 15 -3.07 -2.67 3.86
N GLU A 16 -3.78 -3.78 4.02
CA GLU A 16 -5.07 -4.00 3.35
C GLU A 16 -6.21 -3.22 4.02
N GLN A 17 -6.06 -2.85 5.29
CA GLN A 17 -7.06 -2.09 6.05
C GLN A 17 -6.93 -0.58 5.85
N VAL A 18 -5.85 -0.13 5.22
CA VAL A 18 -5.54 1.30 5.02
C VAL A 18 -6.65 2.04 4.27
N PRO A 19 -7.23 1.54 3.16
CA PRO A 19 -8.33 2.23 2.49
C PRO A 19 -9.55 2.45 3.39
N ALA A 20 -9.90 1.45 4.20
CA ALA A 20 -11.00 1.55 5.15
C ALA A 20 -10.71 2.53 6.29
N MET A 21 -9.45 2.60 6.76
CA MET A 21 -9.01 3.60 7.74
C MET A 21 -9.12 5.01 7.17
N ILE A 22 -8.66 5.23 5.94
CA ILE A 22 -8.74 6.52 5.26
C ILE A 22 -10.19 6.99 5.16
N GLU A 23 -11.11 6.11 4.78
CA GLU A 23 -12.52 6.48 4.65
C GLU A 23 -13.15 6.85 6.00
N ARG A 24 -12.78 6.17 7.08
CA ARG A 24 -13.20 6.57 8.44
C ARG A 24 -12.69 7.96 8.81
N TYR A 25 -11.41 8.24 8.57
CA TYR A 25 -10.82 9.55 8.86
C TYR A 25 -11.43 10.65 7.99
N ARG A 26 -11.72 10.34 6.72
CA ARG A 26 -12.45 11.23 5.82
C ARG A 26 -13.82 11.57 6.39
N HIS A 27 -14.57 10.57 6.88
CA HIS A 27 -15.87 10.78 7.48
C HIS A 27 -15.79 11.72 8.70
N THR A 28 -14.85 11.46 9.63
CA THR A 28 -14.61 12.33 10.79
C THR A 28 -14.33 13.79 10.40
N VAL A 29 -13.53 14.01 9.35
CA VAL A 29 -13.25 15.36 8.83
C VAL A 29 -14.50 15.99 8.23
N THR A 30 -15.25 15.26 7.40
CA THR A 30 -16.45 15.79 6.72
C THR A 30 -17.60 16.08 7.67
N SER A 31 -17.78 15.27 8.72
CA SER A 31 -18.83 15.45 9.73
C SER A 31 -18.69 16.74 10.53
N ARG A 32 -17.48 17.34 10.55
CA ARG A 32 -17.18 18.64 11.18
C ARG A 32 -16.96 19.76 10.16
N ASN A 33 -17.58 19.64 8.98
CA ASN A 33 -17.48 20.57 7.86
C ASN A 33 -16.06 20.79 7.31
N GLY A 34 -15.13 19.87 7.59
CA GLY A 34 -13.79 19.89 7.01
C GLY A 34 -13.77 19.37 5.58
N LYS A 35 -12.70 19.70 4.85
CA LYS A 35 -12.47 19.28 3.46
C LYS A 35 -11.16 18.52 3.34
N MET A 36 -11.14 17.49 2.50
CA MET A 36 -9.92 16.78 2.13
C MET A 36 -9.51 17.25 0.73
N HIS A 37 -8.35 17.90 0.62
CA HIS A 37 -7.84 18.49 -0.61
C HIS A 37 -7.02 17.51 -1.43
N ARG A 38 -6.22 16.68 -0.74
CA ARG A 38 -5.30 15.73 -1.35
C ARG A 38 -5.25 14.48 -0.49
N LEU A 39 -5.27 13.33 -1.17
CA LEU A 39 -5.08 12.02 -0.56
C LEU A 39 -4.13 11.24 -1.47
N GLU A 40 -3.02 10.78 -0.91
CA GLU A 40 -2.05 9.96 -1.61
C GLU A 40 -1.68 8.76 -0.75
N ASP A 41 -1.90 7.58 -1.34
CA ASP A 41 -1.34 6.33 -0.86
C ASP A 41 0.01 6.13 -1.59
N TRP A 42 1.09 6.02 -0.83
CA TRP A 42 2.45 5.77 -1.35
C TRP A 42 2.87 4.29 -1.21
N GLY A 43 1.94 3.44 -0.80
CA GLY A 43 2.14 2.02 -0.61
C GLY A 43 3.22 1.68 0.42
N ARG A 44 3.77 0.48 0.28
CA ARG A 44 4.79 -0.07 1.19
C ARG A 44 6.18 0.40 0.79
N ARG A 45 6.88 1.08 1.69
CA ARG A 45 8.24 1.59 1.48
C ARG A 45 9.20 1.10 2.54
N GLN A 46 10.46 0.95 2.17
CA GLN A 46 11.55 0.62 3.08
C GLN A 46 11.85 1.83 3.98
N LEU A 47 11.90 1.60 5.29
CA LEU A 47 12.31 2.60 6.28
C LEU A 47 13.82 2.75 6.29
N SER A 48 14.31 3.97 6.53
CA SER A 48 15.76 4.24 6.67
C SER A 48 16.36 3.60 7.92
N TYR A 49 15.54 3.37 8.95
CA TYR A 49 15.90 2.68 10.19
C TYR A 49 14.69 1.91 10.72
N SER A 50 14.93 0.93 11.58
CA SER A 50 13.85 0.10 12.12
C SER A 50 13.00 0.86 13.14
N ILE A 51 11.69 0.77 12.99
CA ILE A 51 10.70 1.29 13.96
C ILE A 51 9.95 0.08 14.50
N GLN A 52 9.97 -0.14 15.81
CA GLN A 52 9.36 -1.33 16.44
C GLN A 52 9.79 -2.66 15.76
N LYS A 53 11.07 -2.77 15.36
CA LYS A 53 11.66 -3.92 14.63
C LYS A 53 11.16 -4.11 13.18
N MET A 54 10.39 -3.16 12.65
CA MET A 54 9.94 -3.19 11.25
C MET A 54 10.89 -2.43 10.34
N HIS A 55 11.14 -2.98 9.15
CA HIS A 55 11.96 -2.35 8.11
C HIS A 55 11.16 -1.79 6.94
N LYS A 56 9.86 -2.12 6.88
CA LYS A 56 8.92 -1.63 5.86
C LYS A 56 7.70 -1.07 6.56
N ALA A 57 7.12 -0.01 6.01
CA ALA A 57 5.85 0.54 6.46
C ALA A 57 5.03 1.01 5.27
N HIS A 58 3.72 1.07 5.46
CA HIS A 58 2.80 1.63 4.47
C HIS A 58 2.64 3.12 4.74
N TYR A 59 2.91 3.96 3.75
CA TYR A 59 2.85 5.42 3.88
C TYR A 59 1.58 5.99 3.28
N VAL A 60 0.95 6.90 4.03
CA VAL A 60 -0.21 7.66 3.56
C VAL A 60 0.01 9.14 3.86
N LEU A 61 -0.32 9.96 2.87
CA LEU A 61 -0.36 11.41 2.95
C LEU A 61 -1.80 11.89 2.78
N MET A 62 -2.24 12.79 3.65
CA MET A 62 -3.49 13.53 3.48
C MET A 62 -3.29 15.02 3.74
N ASN A 63 -3.87 15.86 2.89
CA ASN A 63 -4.00 17.29 3.13
C ASN A 63 -5.47 17.60 3.42
N ILE A 64 -5.69 18.12 4.61
CA ILE A 64 -7.02 18.41 5.13
C ILE A 64 -7.15 19.88 5.49
N GLU A 65 -8.37 20.37 5.42
CA GLU A 65 -8.80 21.64 5.98
C GLU A 65 -9.83 21.33 7.05
N CYS A 66 -9.52 21.63 8.31
CA CYS A 66 -10.40 21.31 9.41
C CYS A 66 -10.30 22.31 10.57
N ASN A 67 -11.21 22.17 11.51
CA ASN A 67 -11.21 22.91 12.77
C ASN A 67 -10.32 22.20 13.81
N GLN A 68 -9.95 22.91 14.88
CA GLN A 68 -9.05 22.38 15.90
C GLN A 68 -9.62 21.15 16.61
N GLU A 69 -10.94 21.11 16.84
CA GLU A 69 -11.61 19.97 17.47
C GLU A 69 -11.52 18.70 16.61
N ALA A 70 -11.73 18.83 15.30
CA ALA A 70 -11.59 17.75 14.33
C ALA A 70 -10.16 17.20 14.30
N LEU A 71 -9.17 18.10 14.39
CA LEU A 71 -7.77 17.72 14.46
C LEU A 71 -7.46 16.93 15.73
N ALA A 72 -7.96 17.38 16.88
CA ALA A 72 -7.73 16.72 18.17
C ALA A 72 -8.31 15.29 18.20
N GLU A 73 -9.49 15.09 17.60
CA GLU A 73 -10.08 13.76 17.46
C GLU A 73 -9.29 12.85 16.52
N LEU A 74 -8.77 13.38 15.41
CA LEU A 74 -7.88 12.63 14.52
C LEU A 74 -6.58 12.22 15.22
N GLU A 75 -5.96 13.15 15.95
CA GLU A 75 -4.75 12.89 16.73
C GLU A 75 -4.99 11.81 17.79
N HIS A 76 -6.12 11.88 18.48
CA HIS A 76 -6.56 10.82 19.41
C HIS A 76 -6.71 9.50 18.67
N SER A 77 -7.42 9.48 17.54
CA SER A 77 -7.63 8.27 16.74
C SER A 77 -6.32 7.65 16.23
N PHE A 78 -5.30 8.45 15.92
CA PHE A 78 -3.97 7.94 15.56
C PHE A 78 -3.22 7.36 16.75
N LYS A 79 -3.36 7.96 17.93
CA LYS A 79 -2.70 7.52 19.15
C LYS A 79 -3.23 6.18 19.68
N PHE A 80 -4.54 5.94 19.55
CA PHE A 80 -5.21 4.72 20.03
C PHE A 80 -5.27 3.61 18.99
N ASN A 81 -4.77 3.86 17.78
CA ASN A 81 -4.74 2.84 16.74
C ASN A 81 -3.35 2.20 16.67
N ASP A 82 -3.23 0.99 17.18
CA ASP A 82 -1.98 0.20 17.19
C ASP A 82 -1.42 -0.08 15.78
N ALA A 83 -2.27 0.01 14.73
CA ALA A 83 -1.80 -0.14 13.36
C ALA A 83 -0.92 1.05 12.92
N VAL A 84 -1.07 2.23 13.53
CA VAL A 84 -0.33 3.44 13.18
C VAL A 84 0.96 3.50 14.00
N LEU A 85 2.11 3.35 13.33
CA LEU A 85 3.42 3.35 13.98
C LEU A 85 3.87 4.76 14.37
N ARG A 86 3.60 5.74 13.51
CA ARG A 86 3.95 7.15 13.71
C ARG A 86 3.08 8.02 12.81
N HIS A 87 2.74 9.20 13.31
CA HIS A 87 2.09 10.24 12.54
C HIS A 87 2.84 11.56 12.73
N LEU A 88 2.75 12.44 11.72
CA LEU A 88 3.27 13.79 11.74
C LEU A 88 2.16 14.70 11.21
N ILE A 89 1.81 15.72 11.98
CA ILE A 89 0.82 16.72 11.64
C ILE A 89 1.57 18.05 11.49
N VAL A 90 1.47 18.67 10.32
CA VAL A 90 2.10 19.96 10.02
C VAL A 90 1.01 20.97 9.68
N LYS A 91 1.07 22.15 10.30
CA LYS A 91 0.19 23.27 9.93
C LYS A 91 0.70 23.90 8.64
N MET A 92 -0.18 24.03 7.66
CA MET A 92 0.11 24.61 6.37
C MET A 92 -0.54 25.98 6.21
N GLU A 93 0.09 26.87 5.44
CA GLU A 93 -0.47 28.19 5.14
C GLU A 93 -1.56 28.13 4.06
N ARG A 94 -1.48 27.15 3.15
CA ARG A 94 -2.39 27.00 2.01
C ARG A 94 -2.77 25.54 1.78
N ALA A 95 -3.89 25.34 1.08
CA ALA A 95 -4.28 24.02 0.58
C ALA A 95 -3.35 23.60 -0.58
N TRP A 96 -2.59 22.53 -0.38
CA TRP A 96 -1.84 21.88 -1.46
C TRP A 96 -2.71 20.83 -2.13
N THR A 97 -2.98 21.03 -3.42
CA THR A 97 -3.76 20.14 -4.28
C THR A 97 -2.91 19.44 -5.35
N THR A 98 -1.65 19.85 -5.51
CA THR A 98 -0.74 19.26 -6.50
C THR A 98 -0.21 17.90 -6.03
N PRO A 99 -0.01 16.93 -6.94
CA PRO A 99 0.53 15.62 -6.57
C PRO A 99 1.99 15.74 -6.09
N SER A 100 2.32 15.04 -5.02
CA SER A 100 3.65 15.08 -4.41
C SER A 100 4.71 14.44 -5.32
N PRO A 101 6.00 14.82 -5.18
CA PRO A 101 7.11 14.19 -5.87
C PRO A 101 7.20 12.68 -5.62
N MET A 102 6.82 12.23 -4.41
CA MET A 102 6.87 10.82 -4.05
C MET A 102 5.87 9.96 -4.84
N MET A 103 4.68 10.48 -5.14
CA MET A 103 3.71 9.77 -5.99
C MET A 103 4.15 9.73 -7.46
N LYS A 104 4.93 10.73 -7.92
CA LYS A 104 5.55 10.71 -9.25
C LYS A 104 6.65 9.65 -9.35
N GLU A 105 7.47 9.49 -8.31
CA GLU A 105 8.51 8.46 -8.26
C GLU A 105 7.94 7.03 -8.16
N GLU A 106 6.84 6.83 -7.43
CA GLU A 106 6.19 5.52 -7.35
C GLU A 106 5.56 5.10 -8.68
N LYS A 107 4.93 6.03 -9.41
CA LYS A 107 4.49 5.77 -10.79
C LYS A 107 5.65 5.45 -11.72
N ALA A 108 6.81 6.09 -11.54
CA ALA A 108 7.99 5.77 -12.32
C ALA A 108 8.56 4.37 -11.97
N LYS A 109 8.61 3.99 -10.69
CA LYS A 109 9.13 2.68 -10.23
C LYS A 109 8.18 1.52 -10.54
N SER A 110 6.88 1.69 -10.35
CA SER A 110 5.88 0.64 -10.66
C SER A 110 5.79 0.32 -12.15
N VAL A 111 6.10 1.27 -13.03
CA VAL A 111 6.21 1.04 -14.48
C VAL A 111 7.48 0.24 -14.83
N LEU A 112 8.57 0.43 -14.08
CA LEU A 112 9.83 -0.31 -14.28
C LEU A 112 9.80 -1.72 -13.67
N ASP A 113 9.05 -1.95 -12.59
CA ASP A 113 8.95 -3.26 -11.92
C ASP A 113 7.92 -4.21 -12.57
N ARG A 114 6.97 -3.67 -13.36
CA ARG A 114 5.96 -4.46 -14.08
C ARG A 114 6.52 -5.49 -15.06
N PRO A 115 7.53 -5.19 -15.91
CA PRO A 115 8.12 -6.19 -16.80
C PRO A 115 8.91 -7.28 -16.06
N ALA A 116 9.51 -6.97 -14.89
CA ALA A 116 10.27 -7.96 -14.12
C ALA A 116 9.36 -9.00 -13.43
N ARG A 117 8.27 -8.56 -12.79
CA ARG A 117 7.28 -9.46 -12.19
C ARG A 117 6.52 -10.30 -13.20
N GLU A 118 6.31 -9.79 -14.41
CA GLU A 118 5.63 -10.53 -15.48
C GLU A 118 6.54 -11.59 -16.12
N ALA A 119 7.85 -11.32 -16.22
CA ALA A 119 8.86 -12.29 -16.63
C ALA A 119 9.00 -13.44 -15.62
N GLU A 120 9.09 -13.15 -14.32
CA GLU A 120 9.18 -14.18 -13.26
C GLU A 120 7.91 -15.06 -13.18
N ARG A 121 6.73 -14.49 -13.47
CA ARG A 121 5.47 -15.26 -13.52
C ARG A 121 5.40 -16.21 -14.73
N ARG A 122 5.95 -15.81 -15.88
CA ARG A 122 6.00 -16.64 -17.10
C ARG A 122 7.03 -17.78 -16.95
N GLU A 123 8.21 -17.48 -16.41
CA GLU A 123 9.22 -18.52 -16.12
C GLU A 123 8.74 -19.54 -15.08
N GLY A 124 7.95 -19.08 -14.09
CA GLY A 124 7.35 -19.94 -13.08
C GLY A 124 6.18 -20.79 -13.57
N SER A 125 5.51 -20.44 -14.68
CA SER A 125 4.50 -21.32 -15.32
C SER A 125 5.17 -22.34 -16.24
N GLU A 126 6.17 -21.93 -17.04
CA GLU A 126 6.91 -22.84 -17.93
C GLU A 126 7.62 -23.96 -17.17
N LYS A 127 8.17 -23.69 -15.99
CA LYS A 127 8.79 -24.73 -15.14
C LYS A 127 7.78 -25.69 -14.49
N ARG A 128 6.52 -25.29 -14.32
CA ARG A 128 5.45 -26.15 -13.77
C ARG A 128 4.86 -27.06 -14.84
N ASP A 129 4.64 -26.55 -16.05
CA ASP A 129 4.15 -27.35 -17.19
C ASP A 129 5.19 -28.37 -17.70
N ALA A 130 6.49 -28.10 -17.52
CA ALA A 130 7.56 -29.04 -17.89
C ALA A 130 7.74 -30.21 -16.90
N ALA A 131 7.24 -30.09 -15.66
CA ALA A 131 7.36 -31.12 -14.63
C ALA A 131 6.17 -32.12 -14.64
N GLU A 132 5.10 -31.82 -15.37
CA GLU A 132 3.86 -32.63 -15.43
C GLU A 132 3.72 -33.37 -16.78
N LYS A 133 4.78 -34.03 -17.24
CA LYS A 133 4.67 -35.06 -18.29
C LYS A 133 5.47 -36.31 -17.91
N PRO A 134 4.83 -37.37 -17.40
CA PRO A 134 5.43 -38.69 -17.42
C PRO A 134 5.18 -39.37 -18.77
N ALA A 135 6.30 -39.85 -19.31
CA ALA A 135 6.51 -40.71 -20.46
C ALA A 135 5.39 -41.71 -20.81
N THR A 136 4.94 -41.66 -22.06
CA THR A 136 4.32 -42.79 -22.76
C THR A 136 5.39 -43.83 -23.08
N PRO A 137 5.20 -45.13 -22.79
CA PRO A 137 5.96 -46.18 -23.46
C PRO A 137 5.14 -46.74 -24.63
N GLU A 138 5.68 -46.58 -25.85
CA GLU A 138 5.25 -47.24 -27.07
C GLU A 138 5.60 -48.75 -27.07
N ALA A 139 4.56 -49.59 -27.20
CA ALA A 139 4.35 -50.68 -28.17
C ALA A 139 5.34 -51.88 -28.39
N LYS A 140 4.81 -53.09 -28.07
CA LYS A 140 4.67 -54.36 -28.87
C LYS A 140 5.93 -55.15 -29.35
N PRO A 141 5.85 -56.42 -29.86
CA PRO A 141 4.72 -57.34 -30.13
C PRO A 141 4.90 -58.86 -29.71
N ALA A 142 3.83 -59.68 -29.93
CA ALA A 142 3.78 -61.14 -30.29
C ALA A 142 4.50 -62.17 -29.37
N GLU A 143 4.06 -63.43 -29.15
CA GLU A 143 3.42 -64.42 -30.03
C GLU A 143 2.95 -65.66 -29.20
N ALA A 144 1.91 -66.32 -29.72
CA ALA A 144 1.47 -67.72 -29.60
C ALA A 144 1.82 -68.64 -28.40
N GLY A 145 0.79 -69.34 -27.91
CA GLY A 145 0.76 -70.81 -28.02
C GLY A 145 0.37 -71.63 -26.79
N ALA A 146 -0.64 -72.49 -27.03
CA ALA A 146 -1.10 -73.68 -26.29
C ALA A 146 -1.95 -73.50 -25.02
#